data_AF-A0A8S2YCE0-F1
#
_entry.id   AF-A0A8S2YCE0-F1
#
_cell.length_a   1.000
_cell.length_b   1.000
_cell.length_c   1.000
_cell.angle_alpha   90.00
_cell.angle_beta   90.00
_cell.angle_gamma   90.00
#
_symmetry.space_group_name_H-M   'P 1'
#
loop_
_entity.id
_entity.type
_entity.pdbx_description
1 polymer ?
#
loop_
_entity_poly.entity_id
_entity_poly.type
_entity_poly.pdbx_seq_one_letter_code
_entity_poly.pdbx_strand_id
1 'polypeptide(L)' 'YGNGSFGNPKSYSLGYDVRLYSVTVGNLNKDSWIDMTTVNYGTDNVDIFLHM' A
#
# COMPACT_ATOMS: atom_id res chain seq x y z
N TYR A 1 20.03 3.32 3.91
CA TYR A 1 20.90 3.35 5.10
C TYR A 1 21.33 1.92 5.40
N GLY A 2 22.59 1.57 5.15
CA GLY A 2 23.12 0.18 5.25
C GLY A 2 23.52 -0.26 6.66
N ASN A 3 22.97 0.38 7.69
CA ASN A 3 23.35 0.21 9.10
C ASN A 3 22.21 -0.40 9.95
N GLY A 4 21.21 -1.01 9.33
CA GLY A 4 20.06 -1.61 10.03
C GLY A 4 19.08 -0.62 10.66
N SER A 5 19.26 0.69 10.42
CA SER A 5 18.31 1.72 10.88
C SER A 5 17.19 1.92 9.85
N PHE A 6 15.96 2.13 10.34
CA PHE A 6 14.82 2.48 9.50
C PHE A 6 14.67 4.00 9.40
N GLY A 7 14.22 4.48 8.24
CA GLY A 7 13.81 5.88 8.04
C GLY A 7 12.45 6.16 8.67
N ASN A 8 11.96 7.39 8.50
CA ASN A 8 10.62 7.76 8.95
C ASN A 8 9.54 6.91 8.23
N PRO A 9 8.53 6.41 8.95
CA PRO A 9 7.43 5.68 8.33
C PRO A 9 6.59 6.63 7.46
N LYS A 10 6.06 6.08 6.35
CA LYS A 10 5.06 6.75 5.51
C LYS A 10 3.73 6.03 5.68
N SER A 11 2.68 6.78 6.02
CA SER A 11 1.33 6.25 6.24
C SER A 11 0.43 6.59 5.06
N TYR A 12 -0.39 5.62 4.64
CA TYR A 12 -1.44 5.79 3.63
C TYR A 12 -2.79 5.58 4.32
N SER A 13 -3.65 6.60 4.28
CA SER A 13 -5.00 6.48 4.82
C SER A 13 -5.89 5.81 3.78
N LEU A 14 -6.65 4.81 4.19
CA LEU A 14 -7.65 4.12 3.36
C LEU A 14 -9.06 4.72 3.53
N GLY A 15 -9.23 5.64 4.50
CA GLY A 15 -10.54 6.15 4.90
C GLY A 15 -11.15 5.40 6.09
N TYR A 16 -12.40 5.70 6.40
CA TYR A 16 -13.16 5.12 7.51
C TYR A 16 -13.86 3.82 7.09
N ASP A 17 -14.08 2.93 8.06
CA ASP A 17 -14.86 1.68 7.91
C ASP A 17 -14.35 0.65 6.88
N VAL A 18 -13.14 0.82 6.35
CA VAL A 18 -12.55 -0.02 5.28
C VAL A 18 -12.46 -1.52 5.63
N ARG A 19 -12.27 -1.88 6.90
CA ARG A 19 -12.01 -3.26 7.38
C ARG A 19 -11.10 -4.04 6.42
N LEU A 20 -9.82 -3.71 6.44
CA LEU A 20 -8.82 -4.31 5.55
C LEU A 20 -8.77 -5.84 5.70
N TYR A 21 -8.87 -6.56 4.59
CA TYR A 21 -8.78 -8.01 4.57
C TYR A 21 -7.39 -8.50 4.15
N SER A 22 -6.78 -7.86 3.15
CA SER A 22 -5.48 -8.27 2.63
C SER A 22 -4.73 -7.11 1.97
N VAL A 23 -3.40 -7.23 1.94
CA VAL A 23 -2.48 -6.32 1.24
C VAL A 23 -1.50 -7.14 0.41
N THR A 24 -1.19 -6.65 -0.79
CA THR A 24 -0.11 -7.18 -1.63
C THR A 24 0.71 -6.04 -2.22
N VAL A 25 1.94 -6.34 -2.61
CA VAL A 25 2.89 -5.38 -3.19
C VAL A 25 3.53 -5.96 -4.46
N GLY A 26 3.80 -5.09 -5.41
CA GLY A 26 4.42 -5.46 -6.69
C GLY A 26 4.55 -4.25 -7.61
N ASN A 27 5.29 -4.39 -8.70
CA ASN A 27 5.35 -3.37 -9.73
C ASN A 27 4.19 -3.57 -10.71
N LEU A 28 3.13 -2.77 -10.57
CA LEU A 28 1.86 -2.89 -11.27
C LEU A 28 1.81 -2.02 -12.53
N ASN A 29 2.45 -0.84 -12.51
CA ASN A 29 2.44 0.13 -13.61
C ASN A 29 3.73 0.10 -14.48
N LYS A 30 4.72 -0.73 -14.14
CA LYS A 30 6.00 -0.92 -14.84
C LYS A 30 6.98 0.26 -14.77
N ASP A 31 6.92 1.06 -13.72
CA ASP A 31 7.80 2.23 -13.56
C ASP A 31 9.10 1.95 -12.74
N SER A 32 9.25 0.72 -12.25
CA SER A 32 10.38 0.24 -11.41
C SER A 32 10.24 0.53 -9.93
N TRP A 33 9.13 1.14 -9.50
CA TRP A 33 8.76 1.26 -8.10
C TRP A 33 7.86 0.10 -7.67
N ILE A 34 7.80 -0.11 -6.35
CA ILE A 34 6.89 -1.09 -5.75
C ILE A 34 5.61 -0.36 -5.39
N ASP A 35 4.51 -0.80 -6.00
CA ASP A 35 3.15 -0.36 -5.73
C ASP A 35 2.51 -1.23 -4.64
N MET A 36 1.32 -0.83 -4.20
CA MET A 36 0.53 -1.53 -3.20
C MET A 36 -0.93 -1.68 -3.65
N THR A 37 -1.53 -2.82 -3.34
CA THR A 37 -2.97 -3.06 -3.51
C THR A 37 -3.59 -3.55 -2.21
N THR A 38 -4.78 -3.05 -1.88
CA THR A 38 -5.55 -3.47 -0.71
C THR A 38 -6.89 -4.05 -1.13
N VAL A 39 -7.36 -5.07 -0.39
CA VAL A 39 -8.72 -5.60 -0.51
C VAL A 39 -9.47 -5.26 0.77
N ASN A 40 -10.57 -4.52 0.62
CA ASN A 40 -11.27 -3.89 1.73
C ASN A 40 -12.65 -4.51 1.92
N TYR A 41 -12.84 -5.29 2.99
CA TYR A 41 -14.10 -5.99 3.24
C TYR A 41 -15.21 -5.07 3.73
N GLY A 42 -14.88 -3.96 4.39
CA GLY A 42 -15.87 -3.07 4.98
C GLY A 42 -16.50 -2.09 4.00
N THR A 43 -15.78 -1.76 2.92
CA THR A 43 -16.21 -0.80 1.89
C THR A 43 -16.45 -1.45 0.52
N ASP A 44 -16.32 -2.78 0.42
CA ASP A 44 -16.52 -3.57 -0.80
C ASP A 44 -15.72 -3.03 -2.02
N ASN A 45 -14.49 -2.57 -1.79
CA ASN A 45 -13.63 -2.01 -2.83
C ASN A 45 -12.19 -2.54 -2.77
N VAL A 46 -11.43 -2.23 -3.83
CA VAL A 46 -10.00 -2.47 -3.97
C VAL A 46 -9.33 -1.13 -4.23
N ASP A 47 -8.32 -0.77 -3.44
CA ASP A 47 -7.52 0.43 -3.66
C ASP A 47 -6.15 0.05 -4.26
N ILE A 48 -5.66 0.89 -5.18
CA ILE A 48 -4.35 0.76 -5.82
C ILE A 48 -3.55 2.03 -5.56
N PHE A 49 -2.41 1.88 -4.89
CA PHE A 49 -1.46 2.94 -4.62
C PHE A 49 -0.29 2.81 -5.58
N LEU A 50 -0.22 3.73 -6.54
CA LEU A 50 0.91 3.82 -7.46
C LEU A 50 1.96 4.75 -6.88
N HIS A 51 3.18 4.27 -6.78
CA HIS A 51 4.32 5.09 -6.40
C HIS A 51 4.95 5.72 -7.66
N MET A 52 5.80 6.72 -7.48
CA MET A 52 6.49 7.42 -8.57
C MET A 52 7.96 7.61 -8.22
#